data_AF-A0A316ZB31-F1
#
_entry.id   AF-A0A316ZB31-F1
#
_cell.length_a   1.000
_cell.length_b   1.000
_cell.length_c   1.000
_cell.angle_alpha   90.00
_cell.angle_beta   90.00
_cell.angle_gamma   90.00
#
_symmetry.space_group_name_H-M   'P 1'
#
loop_
_entity.id
_entity.type
_entity.pdbx_description
1 polymer ?
#
loop_
_entity_poly.entity_id
_entity_poly.type
_entity_poly.pdbx_seq_one_letter_code
_entity_poly.pdbx_strand_id
1 'polypeptide(L)'
;QRKRRAWVLTTLNGAVLTAASLPFLADLLCARFDLQAVQPRQEYALVCSAFFVAYLLSDLGLGAIYYRELINFSSGWAHHTVYTFLFAYWVHRGWAHWAVMACVFELPTTIMGVASIWPALRSNNAFTSTFFLTRIFFHGALLCATITPHGRATKGIDGSWGVALSVLATYPMHIWWSVKLVASVRRR
;
A
#
# COMPACT_ATOMS: atom_id res chain seq x y z
N GLN A 1 -23.48 11.38 -6.20
CA GLN A 1 -22.63 12.42 -5.57
C GLN A 1 -21.86 11.93 -4.34
N ARG A 2 -22.49 11.25 -3.36
CA ARG A 2 -21.81 10.75 -2.13
C ARG A 2 -20.63 9.83 -2.42
N LYS A 3 -20.79 8.85 -3.31
CA LYS A 3 -19.69 7.95 -3.74
C LYS A 3 -18.49 8.73 -4.27
N ARG A 4 -18.70 9.68 -5.18
CA ARG A 4 -17.62 10.54 -5.72
C ARG A 4 -16.88 11.29 -4.61
N ARG A 5 -17.59 11.85 -3.63
CA ARG A 5 -16.97 12.55 -2.49
C ARG A 5 -16.14 11.60 -1.61
N ALA A 6 -16.65 10.40 -1.34
CA ALA A 6 -15.94 9.39 -0.55
C ALA A 6 -14.59 8.98 -1.20
N TRP A 7 -14.48 9.00 -2.52
CA TRP A 7 -13.24 8.62 -3.22
C TRP A 7 -12.17 9.73 -3.29
N VAL A 8 -12.50 10.99 -2.97
CA VAL A 8 -11.56 12.11 -3.12
C VAL A 8 -10.32 11.93 -2.24
N LEU A 9 -10.51 11.65 -0.95
CA LEU A 9 -9.41 11.48 -0.01
C LEU A 9 -8.56 10.27 -0.37
N THR A 10 -9.18 9.13 -0.64
CA THR A 10 -8.50 7.89 -1.05
C THR A 10 -7.68 8.08 -2.31
N THR A 11 -8.21 8.81 -3.31
CA THR A 11 -7.51 9.05 -4.57
C THR A 11 -6.31 9.98 -4.38
N LEU A 12 -6.48 11.05 -3.61
CA LEU A 12 -5.39 11.98 -3.30
C LEU A 12 -4.29 11.29 -2.51
N ASN A 13 -4.65 10.56 -1.44
CA ASN A 13 -3.70 9.80 -0.65
C ASN A 13 -2.95 8.78 -1.50
N GLY A 14 -3.68 8.00 -2.31
CA GLY A 14 -3.07 7.00 -3.17
C GLY A 14 -2.07 7.61 -4.15
N ALA A 15 -2.39 8.75 -4.75
CA ALA A 15 -1.50 9.46 -5.67
C ALA A 15 -0.24 9.96 -4.94
N VAL A 16 -0.41 10.63 -3.80
CA VAL A 16 0.70 11.17 -3.00
C VAL A 16 1.62 10.06 -2.54
N LEU A 17 1.08 8.96 -1.99
CA LEU A 17 1.93 7.89 -1.47
C LEU A 17 2.55 7.00 -2.55
N THR A 18 1.87 6.84 -3.70
CA THR A 18 2.52 6.21 -4.85
C THR A 18 3.73 7.03 -5.27
N ALA A 19 3.59 8.36 -5.41
CA ALA A 19 4.71 9.24 -5.74
C ALA A 19 5.79 9.21 -4.64
N ALA A 20 5.37 9.19 -3.38
CA ALA A 20 6.29 9.18 -2.25
C ALA A 20 7.15 7.91 -2.16
N SER A 21 6.63 6.78 -2.65
CA SER A 21 7.35 5.50 -2.68
C SER A 21 8.47 5.45 -3.72
N LEU A 22 8.45 6.32 -4.74
CA LEU A 22 9.31 6.21 -5.92
C LEU A 22 10.81 6.30 -5.61
N PRO A 23 11.31 7.17 -4.71
CA PRO A 23 12.74 7.20 -4.41
C PRO A 23 13.26 5.88 -3.83
N PHE A 24 12.48 5.23 -2.96
CA PHE A 24 12.85 3.94 -2.38
C PHE A 24 12.78 2.81 -3.41
N LEU A 25 11.76 2.85 -4.28
CA LEU A 25 11.61 1.89 -5.37
C LEU A 25 12.75 2.03 -6.39
N ALA A 26 13.18 3.25 -6.68
CA ALA A 26 14.30 3.54 -7.57
C ALA A 26 15.60 2.92 -7.02
N ASP A 27 15.92 3.12 -5.73
CA ASP A 27 17.09 2.48 -5.12
C ASP A 27 17.04 0.96 -5.29
N LEU A 28 15.90 0.35 -4.97
CA LEU A 28 15.72 -1.10 -5.03
C LEU A 28 15.88 -1.63 -6.46
N LEU A 29 15.24 -1.00 -7.44
CA LEU A 29 15.27 -1.45 -8.83
C LEU A 29 16.64 -1.21 -9.47
N CYS A 30 17.28 -0.07 -9.21
CA CYS A 30 18.63 0.22 -9.69
C CYS A 30 19.67 -0.74 -9.08
N ALA A 31 19.45 -1.20 -7.86
CA ALA A 31 20.28 -2.18 -7.18
C ALA A 31 19.89 -3.64 -7.47
N ARG A 32 19.11 -3.91 -8.53
CA ARG A 32 18.69 -5.27 -8.92
C ARG A 32 17.98 -6.04 -7.80
N PHE A 33 17.12 -5.34 -7.07
CA PHE A 33 16.31 -5.87 -5.97
C PHE A 33 17.09 -6.19 -4.69
N ASP A 34 18.25 -5.56 -4.47
CA ASP A 34 18.98 -5.64 -3.21
C ASP A 34 18.39 -4.69 -2.16
N LEU A 35 17.85 -5.25 -1.07
CA LEU A 35 17.29 -4.48 0.04
C LEU A 35 18.36 -3.61 0.72
N GLN A 36 19.63 -4.04 0.73
CA GLN A 36 20.68 -3.29 1.41
C GLN A 36 20.99 -1.93 0.77
N ALA A 37 20.62 -1.75 -0.49
CA ALA A 37 20.84 -0.52 -1.24
C ALA A 37 19.78 0.56 -0.96
N VAL A 38 18.64 0.21 -0.35
CA VAL A 38 17.54 1.15 -0.12
C VAL A 38 17.92 2.15 0.96
N GLN A 39 18.03 3.43 0.58
CA GLN A 39 18.39 4.48 1.53
C GLN A 39 17.19 4.81 2.42
N PRO A 40 17.33 4.79 3.77
CA PRO A 40 16.20 4.95 4.68
C PRO A 40 15.49 6.30 4.62
N ARG A 41 16.18 7.40 4.22
CA ARG A 41 15.61 8.76 4.12
C ARG A 41 14.65 9.08 5.29
N GLN A 42 15.13 8.90 6.53
CA GLN A 42 14.28 8.75 7.71
C GLN A 42 13.26 9.88 7.89
N GLU A 43 13.68 11.15 7.82
CA GLU A 43 12.78 12.29 7.96
C GLU A 43 11.64 12.28 6.93
N TYR A 44 11.99 12.01 5.67
CA TYR A 44 11.02 11.89 4.59
C TYR A 44 10.06 10.72 4.81
N ALA A 45 10.59 9.55 5.19
CA ALA A 45 9.78 8.38 5.49
C ALA A 45 8.80 8.61 6.66
N LEU A 46 9.23 9.34 7.69
CA LEU A 46 8.40 9.72 8.83
C LEU A 46 7.25 10.64 8.42
N VAL A 47 7.53 11.69 7.64
CA VAL A 47 6.50 12.62 7.15
C VAL A 47 5.47 11.88 6.28
N CYS A 48 5.91 11.04 5.36
CA CYS A 48 5.00 10.24 4.52
C CYS A 48 4.18 9.25 5.34
N SER A 49 4.77 8.61 6.36
CA SER A 49 4.07 7.71 7.26
C SER A 49 3.00 8.45 8.08
N ALA A 50 3.34 9.62 8.62
CA ALA A 50 2.39 10.46 9.35
C ALA A 50 1.24 10.94 8.45
N PHE A 51 1.54 11.33 7.21
CA PHE A 51 0.53 11.67 6.21
C PHE A 51 -0.43 10.49 5.96
N PHE A 52 0.10 9.28 5.79
CA PHE A 52 -0.74 8.10 5.58
C PHE A 52 -1.65 7.82 6.78
N VAL A 53 -1.10 7.84 8.00
CA VAL A 53 -1.87 7.61 9.23
C VAL A 53 -2.97 8.67 9.39
N ALA A 54 -2.65 9.95 9.13
CA ALA A 54 -3.64 11.01 9.16
C ALA A 54 -4.77 10.78 8.15
N TYR A 55 -4.45 10.31 6.94
CA TYR A 55 -5.45 9.88 5.97
C TYR A 55 -6.31 8.72 6.48
N LEU A 56 -5.72 7.65 7.01
CA LEU A 56 -6.46 6.47 7.48
C LEU A 56 -7.47 6.84 8.58
N LEU A 57 -7.05 7.68 9.52
CA LEU A 57 -7.92 8.19 10.59
C LEU A 57 -9.01 9.11 10.05
N SER A 58 -8.68 9.99 9.10
CA SER A 58 -9.64 10.90 8.48
C SER A 58 -10.69 10.16 7.66
N ASP A 59 -10.28 9.15 6.90
CA ASP A 59 -11.19 8.34 6.08
C ASP A 59 -12.14 7.51 6.95
N LEU A 60 -11.63 6.90 8.03
CA LEU A 60 -12.47 6.21 9.01
C LEU A 60 -13.43 7.17 9.73
N GLY A 61 -12.95 8.32 10.19
CA GLY A 61 -13.75 9.30 10.91
C GLY A 61 -14.86 9.89 10.05
N LEU A 62 -14.51 10.44 8.90
CA LEU A 62 -15.50 10.99 7.96
C LEU A 62 -16.39 9.90 7.39
N GLY A 63 -15.85 8.73 7.13
CA GLY A 63 -16.59 7.58 6.68
C GLY A 63 -17.65 7.13 7.69
N ALA A 64 -17.30 7.03 8.97
CA ALA A 64 -18.23 6.65 10.03
C ALA A 64 -19.43 7.60 10.13
N ILE A 65 -19.21 8.90 9.86
CA ILE A 65 -20.20 9.96 10.00
C ILE A 65 -21.05 10.11 8.72
N TYR A 66 -20.41 10.19 7.55
CA TYR A 66 -21.05 10.67 6.32
C TYR A 66 -21.33 9.59 5.27
N TYR A 67 -20.61 8.45 5.29
CA TYR A 67 -20.71 7.42 4.26
C TYR A 67 -20.47 5.99 4.79
N ARG A 68 -20.98 5.69 5.99
CA ARG A 68 -20.79 4.41 6.69
C ARG A 68 -21.17 3.20 5.84
N GLU A 69 -22.26 3.32 5.07
CA GLU A 69 -22.76 2.27 4.17
C GLU A 69 -21.83 1.98 2.98
N LEU A 70 -20.91 2.90 2.66
CA LEU A 70 -19.96 2.76 1.55
C LEU A 70 -18.63 2.15 2.00
N ILE A 71 -18.37 2.04 3.31
CA ILE A 71 -17.14 1.46 3.84
C ILE A 71 -17.31 -0.05 3.98
N ASN A 72 -16.69 -0.79 3.06
CA ASN A 72 -16.62 -2.24 3.19
C ASN A 72 -15.75 -2.63 4.39
N PHE A 73 -16.14 -3.72 5.07
CA PHE A 73 -15.38 -4.24 6.21
C PHE A 73 -13.92 -4.54 5.87
N SER A 74 -13.67 -5.31 4.81
CA SER A 74 -12.31 -5.74 4.43
C SER A 74 -11.46 -4.62 3.86
N SER A 75 -12.00 -3.75 3.01
CA SER A 75 -11.20 -2.74 2.28
C SER A 75 -11.23 -1.36 2.91
N GLY A 76 -11.97 -1.17 4.00
CA GLY A 76 -12.09 0.09 4.72
C GLY A 76 -11.85 -0.11 6.21
N TRP A 77 -12.81 -0.67 6.94
CA TRP A 77 -12.72 -0.79 8.41
C TRP A 77 -11.48 -1.55 8.89
N ALA A 78 -11.36 -2.82 8.52
CA ALA A 78 -10.26 -3.67 8.96
C ALA A 78 -8.92 -3.18 8.38
N HIS A 79 -8.90 -2.84 7.08
CA HIS A 79 -7.70 -2.35 6.41
C HIS A 79 -7.18 -1.06 7.06
N HIS A 80 -7.99 0.00 7.18
CA HIS A 80 -7.51 1.26 7.72
C HIS A 80 -7.14 1.18 9.21
N THR A 81 -7.89 0.41 10.00
CA THR A 81 -7.57 0.22 11.42
C THR A 81 -6.24 -0.53 11.59
N VAL A 82 -6.08 -1.67 10.93
CA VAL A 82 -4.86 -2.48 11.05
C VAL A 82 -3.64 -1.73 10.52
N TYR A 83 -3.76 -1.06 9.37
CA TYR A 83 -2.65 -0.29 8.81
C TYR A 83 -2.27 0.93 9.64
N THR A 84 -3.22 1.54 10.38
CA THR A 84 -2.91 2.61 11.34
C THR A 84 -1.93 2.12 12.41
N PHE A 85 -2.24 0.96 13.02
CA PHE A 85 -1.36 0.37 14.04
C PHE A 85 -0.05 -0.16 13.48
N LEU A 86 -0.08 -0.79 12.29
CA LEU A 86 1.13 -1.28 11.65
C LEU A 86 2.08 -0.13 11.28
N PHE A 87 1.58 0.99 10.75
CA PHE A 87 2.43 2.15 10.47
C PHE A 87 3.02 2.76 11.74
N ALA A 88 2.25 2.88 12.81
CA ALA A 88 2.76 3.33 14.11
C ALA A 88 3.88 2.40 14.62
N TYR A 89 3.68 1.08 14.51
CA TYR A 89 4.68 0.08 14.86
C TYR A 89 5.93 0.17 13.98
N TRP A 90 5.79 0.23 12.66
CA TRP A 90 6.94 0.31 11.74
C TRP A 90 7.75 1.59 11.94
N VAL A 91 7.08 2.72 12.17
CA VAL A 91 7.75 3.98 12.53
C VAL A 91 8.53 3.82 13.83
N HIS A 92 7.92 3.25 14.87
CA HIS A 92 8.58 3.02 16.16
C HIS A 92 9.80 2.09 16.04
N ARG A 93 9.77 1.12 15.13
CA ARG A 93 10.88 0.19 14.85
C ARG A 93 11.95 0.76 13.90
N GLY A 94 11.79 1.97 13.38
CA GLY A 94 12.70 2.56 12.39
C GLY A 94 12.55 2.01 10.96
N TRP A 95 11.44 1.30 10.70
CA TRP A 95 11.10 0.64 9.42
C TRP A 95 10.17 1.47 8.53
N ALA A 96 10.02 2.77 8.82
CA ALA A 96 9.13 3.66 8.07
C ALA A 96 9.40 3.64 6.55
N HIS A 97 10.67 3.56 6.15
CA HIS A 97 11.05 3.54 4.73
C HIS A 97 10.57 2.29 3.99
N TRP A 98 10.57 1.12 4.64
CA TRP A 98 9.99 -0.10 4.08
C TRP A 98 8.49 0.03 3.88
N ALA A 99 7.80 0.64 4.85
CA ALA A 99 6.38 0.90 4.78
C ALA A 99 6.03 1.88 3.64
N VAL A 100 6.78 2.98 3.53
CA VAL A 100 6.57 4.00 2.47
C VAL A 100 6.91 3.44 1.09
N MET A 101 7.95 2.63 0.95
CA MET A 101 8.24 1.92 -0.30
C MET A 101 7.08 1.01 -0.71
N ALA A 102 6.48 0.29 0.24
CA ALA A 102 5.32 -0.57 0.00
C ALA A 102 4.07 0.24 -0.39
N CYS A 103 4.01 1.56 -0.17
CA CYS A 103 2.89 2.38 -0.61
C CYS A 103 2.75 2.48 -2.14
N VAL A 104 3.70 1.98 -2.94
CA VAL A 104 3.47 1.76 -4.38
C VAL A 104 2.23 0.86 -4.64
N PHE A 105 1.84 0.04 -3.66
CA PHE A 105 0.60 -0.73 -3.69
C PHE A 105 -0.67 0.12 -3.79
N GLU A 106 -0.60 1.44 -3.55
CA GLU A 106 -1.72 2.34 -3.72
C GLU A 106 -1.96 2.77 -5.18
N LEU A 107 -1.03 2.53 -6.10
CA LEU A 107 -1.21 2.83 -7.52
C LEU A 107 -2.54 2.29 -8.11
N PRO A 108 -2.89 0.99 -7.94
CA PRO A 108 -4.20 0.50 -8.38
C PRO A 108 -5.37 1.19 -7.66
N THR A 109 -5.24 1.55 -6.37
CA THR A 109 -6.27 2.32 -5.64
C THR A 109 -6.47 3.68 -6.31
N THR A 110 -5.39 4.38 -6.65
CA THR A 110 -5.43 5.68 -7.33
C THR A 110 -6.17 5.59 -8.65
N ILE A 111 -5.86 4.59 -9.47
CA ILE A 111 -6.54 4.38 -10.76
C ILE A 111 -8.03 4.11 -10.57
N MET A 112 -8.39 3.25 -9.61
CA MET A 112 -9.78 2.95 -9.27
C MET A 112 -10.51 4.19 -8.71
N GLY A 113 -9.83 5.01 -7.93
CA GLY A 113 -10.35 6.24 -7.34
C GLY A 113 -10.62 7.31 -8.39
N VAL A 114 -9.67 7.54 -9.30
CA VAL A 114 -9.86 8.41 -10.48
C VAL A 114 -11.07 7.96 -11.30
N ALA A 115 -11.18 6.65 -11.59
CA ALA A 115 -12.33 6.10 -12.31
C ALA A 115 -13.67 6.25 -11.55
N SER A 116 -13.62 6.32 -10.21
CA SER A 116 -14.81 6.52 -9.38
C SER A 116 -15.22 8.00 -9.29
N ILE A 117 -14.28 8.93 -9.46
CA ILE A 117 -14.53 10.37 -9.50
C ILE A 117 -14.93 10.83 -10.90
N TRP A 118 -14.23 10.32 -11.92
CA TRP A 118 -14.45 10.60 -13.34
C TRP A 118 -14.64 9.29 -14.13
N PRO A 119 -15.88 8.80 -14.25
CA PRO A 119 -16.18 7.53 -14.91
C PRO A 119 -15.67 7.42 -16.37
N ALA A 120 -15.53 8.55 -17.07
CA ALA A 120 -14.98 8.58 -18.42
C ALA A 120 -13.51 8.12 -18.50
N LEU A 121 -12.75 8.20 -17.41
CA LEU A 121 -11.36 7.76 -17.34
C LEU A 121 -11.21 6.29 -16.90
N ARG A 122 -12.32 5.54 -16.82
CA ARG A 122 -12.30 4.16 -16.34
C ARG A 122 -11.53 3.25 -17.29
N SER A 123 -10.42 2.71 -16.81
CA SER A 123 -9.68 1.64 -17.49
C SER A 123 -9.56 0.40 -16.60
N ASN A 124 -10.27 -0.67 -16.96
CA ASN A 124 -10.19 -1.94 -16.23
C ASN A 124 -8.82 -2.62 -16.44
N ASN A 125 -8.22 -2.45 -17.62
CA ASN A 125 -6.90 -2.99 -17.93
C ASN A 125 -5.83 -2.30 -17.07
N ALA A 126 -5.85 -0.97 -16.98
CA ALA A 126 -4.90 -0.23 -16.16
C ALA A 126 -4.99 -0.63 -14.68
N PHE A 127 -6.21 -0.72 -14.14
CA PHE A 127 -6.42 -1.18 -12.77
C PHE A 127 -5.92 -2.62 -12.56
N THR A 128 -6.29 -3.54 -13.45
CA THR A 128 -5.95 -4.97 -13.30
C THR A 128 -4.44 -5.19 -13.40
N SER A 129 -3.79 -4.61 -14.41
CA SER A 129 -2.35 -4.76 -14.60
C SER A 129 -1.56 -4.17 -13.42
N THR A 130 -1.88 -2.95 -12.98
CA THR A 130 -1.21 -2.34 -11.84
C THR A 130 -1.47 -3.08 -10.53
N PHE A 131 -2.67 -3.64 -10.34
CA PHE A 131 -2.98 -4.48 -9.18
C PHE A 131 -2.07 -5.71 -9.13
N PHE A 132 -1.97 -6.48 -10.22
CA PHE A 132 -1.13 -7.68 -10.23
C PHE A 132 0.36 -7.34 -10.11
N LEU A 133 0.85 -6.35 -10.85
CA LEU A 133 2.25 -5.94 -10.81
C LEU A 133 2.68 -5.52 -9.40
N THR A 134 1.91 -4.65 -8.75
CA THR A 134 2.28 -4.11 -7.43
C THR A 134 1.90 -5.05 -6.30
N ARG A 135 0.64 -5.48 -6.22
CA ARG A 135 0.10 -6.17 -5.03
C ARG A 135 0.34 -7.68 -5.02
N ILE A 136 0.65 -8.28 -6.16
CA ILE A 136 0.92 -9.73 -6.28
C ILE A 136 2.39 -9.97 -6.53
N PHE A 137 2.91 -9.53 -7.67
CA PHE A 137 4.29 -9.86 -8.06
C PHE A 137 5.32 -9.10 -7.23
N PHE A 138 5.22 -7.77 -7.14
CA PHE A 138 6.15 -6.99 -6.34
C PHE A 138 6.04 -7.31 -4.84
N HIS A 139 4.82 -7.47 -4.31
CA HIS A 139 4.62 -7.92 -2.93
C HIS A 139 5.25 -9.29 -2.66
N GLY A 140 5.02 -10.28 -3.53
CA GLY A 140 5.66 -11.60 -3.42
C GLY A 140 7.18 -11.54 -3.52
N ALA A 141 7.72 -10.72 -4.41
CA ALA A 141 9.15 -10.51 -4.54
C ALA A 141 9.77 -9.89 -3.26
N LEU A 142 9.11 -8.89 -2.66
CA LEU A 142 9.52 -8.32 -1.37
C LEU A 142 9.49 -9.37 -0.25
N LEU A 143 8.49 -10.25 -0.22
CA LEU A 143 8.45 -11.35 0.75
C LEU A 143 9.65 -12.27 0.56
N CYS A 144 9.91 -12.73 -0.67
CA CYS A 144 11.06 -13.57 -0.97
C CYS A 144 12.38 -12.89 -0.59
N ALA A 145 12.55 -11.60 -0.87
CA ALA A 145 13.77 -10.87 -0.50
C ALA A 145 13.96 -10.78 1.02
N THR A 146 12.89 -10.47 1.76
CA THR A 146 12.93 -10.25 3.21
C THR A 146 13.11 -11.53 4.04
N ILE A 147 12.81 -12.72 3.48
CA ILE A 147 13.05 -14.01 4.16
C ILE A 147 14.48 -14.55 3.96
N THR A 148 15.28 -13.95 3.07
CA THR A 148 16.68 -14.37 2.90
C THR A 148 17.56 -13.87 4.05
N PRO A 149 18.66 -14.59 4.40
CA PRO A 149 19.64 -14.07 5.34
C PRO A 149 20.21 -12.71 4.91
N HIS A 150 20.48 -12.53 3.60
CA HIS A 150 20.98 -11.28 3.03
C HIS A 150 20.01 -10.12 3.23
N GLY A 151 18.72 -10.34 2.94
CA GLY A 151 17.68 -9.33 3.13
C GLY A 151 17.46 -8.98 4.59
N ARG A 152 17.49 -9.96 5.51
CA ARG A 152 17.39 -9.69 6.95
C ARG A 152 18.61 -8.99 7.53
N ALA A 153 19.79 -9.18 6.94
CA ALA A 153 21.02 -8.47 7.34
C ALA A 153 21.02 -6.99 6.93
N THR A 154 19.98 -6.52 6.22
CA THR A 154 19.85 -5.11 5.87
C THR A 154 19.87 -4.21 7.10
N LYS A 155 20.66 -3.14 7.04
CA LYS A 155 20.80 -2.16 8.11
C LYS A 155 19.43 -1.61 8.53
N GLY A 156 19.12 -1.71 9.82
CA GLY A 156 17.85 -1.30 10.40
C GLY A 156 16.80 -2.42 10.49
N ILE A 157 16.94 -3.50 9.70
CA ILE A 157 16.22 -4.77 9.96
C ILE A 157 17.01 -5.60 10.97
N ASP A 158 18.34 -5.59 10.87
CA ASP A 158 19.29 -6.12 11.85
C ASP A 158 18.98 -7.57 12.29
N GLY A 159 18.65 -8.42 11.31
CA GLY A 159 18.32 -9.84 11.52
C GLY A 159 16.86 -10.10 11.92
N SER A 160 16.06 -9.06 12.15
CA SER A 160 14.67 -9.20 12.58
C SER A 160 13.79 -9.86 11.52
N TRP A 161 12.88 -10.72 11.97
CA TRP A 161 11.80 -11.24 11.15
C TRP A 161 10.64 -10.25 10.97
N GLY A 162 10.65 -9.11 11.66
CA GLY A 162 9.48 -8.23 11.73
C GLY A 162 9.02 -7.68 10.39
N VAL A 163 9.94 -7.29 9.50
CA VAL A 163 9.59 -6.84 8.13
C VAL A 163 8.99 -7.99 7.33
N ALA A 164 9.64 -9.17 7.31
CA ALA A 164 9.14 -10.34 6.60
C ALA A 164 7.75 -10.78 7.09
N LEU A 165 7.53 -10.77 8.41
CA LEU A 165 6.23 -11.08 9.01
C LEU A 165 5.17 -10.03 8.67
N SER A 166 5.55 -8.75 8.57
CA SER A 166 4.64 -7.67 8.17
C SER A 166 4.17 -7.80 6.72
N VAL A 167 5.11 -8.12 5.83
CA VAL A 167 4.83 -8.40 4.41
C VAL A 167 3.97 -9.66 4.29
N LEU A 168 4.32 -10.73 5.00
CA LEU A 168 3.54 -11.96 5.03
C LEU A 168 2.12 -11.76 5.56
N ALA A 169 1.94 -10.98 6.63
CA ALA A 169 0.64 -10.76 7.25
C ALA A 169 -0.33 -9.97 6.34
N THR A 170 0.20 -9.08 5.51
CA THR A 170 -0.61 -8.23 4.62
C THR A 170 -0.89 -8.89 3.26
N TYR A 171 -0.06 -9.85 2.84
CA TYR A 171 -0.16 -10.48 1.52
C TYR A 171 -1.44 -11.30 1.25
N PRO A 172 -1.99 -12.10 2.20
CA PRO A 172 -3.21 -12.88 1.99
C PRO A 172 -4.40 -12.04 1.55
N MET A 173 -4.50 -10.80 2.03
CA MET A 173 -5.55 -9.87 1.62
C MET A 173 -5.46 -9.54 0.12
N HIS A 174 -4.24 -9.31 -0.40
CA HIS A 174 -4.02 -9.03 -1.81
C HIS A 174 -4.32 -10.25 -2.68
N ILE A 175 -3.94 -11.45 -2.24
CA ILE A 175 -4.27 -12.70 -2.91
C ILE A 175 -5.79 -12.86 -2.97
N TRP A 176 -6.50 -12.69 -1.85
CA TRP A 176 -7.96 -12.78 -1.81
C TRP A 176 -8.64 -11.79 -2.76
N TRP A 177 -8.17 -10.54 -2.79
CA TRP A 177 -8.69 -9.55 -3.73
C TRP A 177 -8.37 -9.89 -5.20
N SER A 178 -7.23 -10.51 -5.49
CA SER A 178 -6.90 -10.98 -6.84
C SER A 178 -7.87 -12.08 -7.32
N VAL A 179 -8.28 -13.00 -6.43
CA VAL A 179 -9.28 -14.02 -6.76
C VAL A 179 -10.61 -13.37 -7.12
N LYS A 180 -11.06 -12.38 -6.34
CA LYS A 180 -12.27 -11.60 -6.64
C LYS A 180 -12.17 -10.85 -7.97
N LEU A 181 -10.99 -10.29 -8.26
CA LEU A 181 -10.73 -9.57 -9.49
C LEU A 181 -10.82 -10.50 -10.71
N VAL A 182 -10.14 -11.65 -10.67
CA VAL A 182 -10.20 -12.66 -11.75
C VAL A 182 -11.63 -13.16 -11.97
N ALA A 183 -12.36 -13.45 -10.88
CA ALA A 183 -13.77 -13.84 -10.98
C ALA A 183 -14.63 -12.73 -11.60
N SER A 184 -14.33 -11.45 -11.32
CA SER A 184 -15.02 -10.32 -11.95
C SER A 184 -14.70 -10.16 -13.43
N VAL A 185 -13.48 -10.47 -13.87
CA VAL A 185 -13.09 -10.41 -15.29
C VAL A 185 -13.73 -11.54 -16.07
N ARG A 186 -13.77 -12.76 -15.52
CA ARG A 186 -14.40 -13.93 -16.16
C ARG A 186 -15.92 -13.85 -16.34
N ARG A 187 -16.59 -13.01 -15.55
CA ARG A 187 -18.05 -12.79 -15.62
C ARG A 187 -18.45 -11.70 -16.63
N ARG A 188 -17.49 -11.14 -17.37
CA ARG A 188 -17.72 -10.15 -18.43
C ARG A 188 -17.49 -10.80 -19.78
#